data_AF-A0AAD7YYZ3-F1
#
_entry.id   AF-A0AAD7YYZ3-F1
#
_cell.length_a   1.000
_cell.length_b   1.000
_cell.length_c   1.000
_cell.angle_alpha   90.00
_cell.angle_beta   90.00
_cell.angle_gamma   90.00
#
_symmetry.space_group_name_H-M   'P 1'
#
loop_
_entity.id
_entity.type
_entity.pdbx_description
1 polymer ?
#
loop_
_entity_poly.entity_id
_entity_poly.type
_entity_poly.pdbx_seq_one_letter_code
_entity_poly.pdbx_strand_id
1 'polypeptide(L)'
;MSEQSVVTNDQGKKLRPIETLVFLDLVPDHDNPIKTTKVNLLAMPRENFPKDSFVLAKLKPQDQVVLSLRDETDFDEKVLHVINAFIRRQNPPVCLFSHYGNRYDFPLLKLKLNNENISLPDDVMCADSAYAFYDVRELEPDHYGNAVRAEFYEGNSRPEESYKLWDLYEKYVMRDRADRADRNNRDNDNTAAFFISMHLAKKILNWVDKKQRPFSDVEPTDLLYPKL
;
A
#
# COMPACT_ATOMS: atom_id res chain seq x y z
N MET A 1 -7.49 -28.07 -7.96
CA MET A 1 -8.21 -26.78 -7.79
C MET A 1 -8.51 -26.66 -6.32
N SER A 2 -7.72 -25.88 -5.57
CA SER A 2 -8.02 -25.60 -4.16
C SER A 2 -9.22 -24.66 -4.08
N GLU A 3 -10.19 -24.95 -3.22
CA GLU A 3 -11.26 -24.02 -2.87
C GLU A 3 -10.62 -22.70 -2.40
N GLN A 4 -10.73 -21.64 -3.18
CA GLN A 4 -10.33 -20.30 -2.73
C GLN A 4 -11.29 -19.92 -1.60
N SER A 5 -10.74 -19.75 -0.39
CA SER A 5 -11.52 -19.35 0.79
C SER A 5 -12.15 -17.98 0.54
N VAL A 6 -13.47 -17.96 0.39
CA VAL A 6 -14.24 -16.73 0.23
C VAL A 6 -14.19 -15.94 1.54
N VAL A 7 -13.78 -14.67 1.47
CA VAL A 7 -13.79 -13.74 2.61
C VAL A 7 -15.04 -12.88 2.52
N THR A 8 -15.61 -12.49 3.65
CA THR A 8 -16.76 -11.58 3.68
C THR A 8 -16.30 -10.22 4.19
N ASN A 9 -16.60 -9.14 3.47
CA ASN A 9 -16.37 -7.79 4.01
C ASN A 9 -17.43 -7.40 5.04
N ASP A 10 -17.28 -6.22 5.62
CA ASP A 10 -18.19 -5.67 6.64
C ASP A 10 -19.65 -5.52 6.15
N GLN A 11 -19.86 -5.50 4.83
CA GLN A 11 -21.18 -5.40 4.21
C GLN A 11 -21.77 -6.77 3.85
N GLY A 12 -21.16 -7.88 4.27
CA GLY A 12 -21.64 -9.22 3.95
C GLY A 12 -21.31 -9.68 2.52
N LYS A 13 -20.53 -8.89 1.75
CA LYS A 13 -20.17 -9.22 0.37
C LYS A 13 -19.04 -10.25 0.36
N LYS A 14 -19.24 -11.33 -0.39
CA LYS A 14 -18.22 -12.33 -0.71
C LYS A 14 -17.14 -11.72 -1.60
N LEU A 15 -15.92 -11.71 -1.12
CA LEU A 15 -14.71 -11.26 -1.79
C LEU A 15 -13.74 -12.43 -1.97
N ARG A 16 -12.99 -12.40 -3.06
CA ARG A 16 -11.80 -13.24 -3.19
C ARG A 16 -10.67 -12.61 -2.35
N PRO A 17 -9.84 -13.41 -1.68
CA PRO A 17 -8.62 -12.91 -1.04
C PRO A 17 -7.75 -12.16 -2.05
N ILE A 18 -7.04 -11.13 -1.60
CA ILE A 18 -6.03 -10.45 -2.41
C ILE A 18 -4.86 -11.41 -2.65
N GLU A 19 -4.50 -11.60 -3.91
CA GLU A 19 -3.43 -12.49 -4.36
C GLU A 19 -2.10 -11.76 -4.52
N THR A 20 -2.12 -10.44 -4.77
CA THR A 20 -0.91 -9.62 -4.85
C THR A 20 -1.10 -8.27 -4.16
N LEU A 21 -0.20 -7.90 -3.26
CA LEU A 21 -0.07 -6.52 -2.78
C LEU A 21 0.95 -5.78 -3.64
N VAL A 22 0.57 -4.60 -4.14
CA VAL A 22 1.47 -3.68 -4.84
C VAL A 22 1.67 -2.45 -3.98
N PHE A 23 2.85 -2.34 -3.37
CA PHE A 23 3.25 -1.20 -2.56
C PHE A 23 3.54 -0.01 -3.46
N LEU A 24 2.68 1.00 -3.40
CA LEU A 24 2.69 2.19 -4.23
C LEU A 24 3.25 3.38 -3.46
N ASP A 25 4.20 4.08 -4.06
CA ASP A 25 4.69 5.37 -3.60
C ASP A 25 4.91 6.31 -4.80
N LEU A 26 4.08 7.35 -4.86
CA LEU A 26 4.23 8.49 -5.76
C LEU A 26 4.94 9.61 -5.01
N VAL A 27 6.14 9.99 -5.46
CA VAL A 27 6.90 11.07 -4.81
C VAL A 27 6.58 12.39 -5.50
N PRO A 28 6.02 13.39 -4.77
CA PRO A 28 5.79 14.70 -5.35
C PRO A 28 7.07 15.43 -5.72
N ASP A 29 6.94 16.39 -6.62
CA ASP A 29 7.83 17.53 -6.71
C ASP A 29 7.65 18.41 -5.46
N HIS A 30 8.76 18.88 -4.90
CA HIS A 30 8.76 19.67 -3.66
C HIS A 30 7.88 20.94 -3.78
N ASP A 31 7.88 21.56 -4.97
CA ASP A 31 7.20 22.83 -5.19
C ASP A 31 5.79 22.65 -5.78
N ASN A 32 5.51 21.48 -6.37
CA ASN A 32 4.22 21.14 -6.94
C ASN A 32 3.78 19.72 -6.59
N PRO A 33 2.90 19.53 -5.58
CA PRO A 33 2.52 18.20 -5.14
C PRO A 33 1.77 17.38 -6.20
N ILE A 34 1.23 18.02 -7.26
CA ILE A 34 0.55 17.37 -8.40
C ILE A 34 1.55 16.81 -9.41
N LYS A 35 2.77 17.35 -9.45
CA LYS A 35 3.84 16.82 -10.28
C LYS A 35 4.51 15.69 -9.50
N THR A 36 4.65 14.53 -10.13
CA THR A 36 5.32 13.37 -9.54
C THR A 36 6.72 13.28 -10.13
N THR A 37 7.74 13.23 -9.27
CA THR A 37 9.16 13.13 -9.65
C THR A 37 9.65 11.69 -9.70
N LYS A 38 8.98 10.80 -8.97
CA LYS A 38 9.32 9.38 -8.91
C LYS A 38 8.09 8.52 -8.68
N VAL A 39 8.03 7.39 -9.38
CA VAL A 39 7.01 6.35 -9.19
C VAL A 39 7.73 5.08 -8.73
N ASN A 40 7.30 4.55 -7.59
CA ASN A 40 7.79 3.28 -7.06
C ASN A 40 6.63 2.30 -6.89
N LEU A 41 6.74 1.13 -7.52
CA LEU A 41 5.89 -0.02 -7.28
C LEU A 41 6.74 -1.20 -6.81
N LEU A 42 6.28 -1.89 -5.78
CA LEU A 42 6.85 -3.17 -5.35
C LEU A 42 5.69 -4.16 -5.25
N ALA A 43 5.70 -5.20 -6.09
CA ALA A 43 4.70 -6.25 -6.03
C ALA A 43 5.19 -7.41 -5.15
N MET A 44 4.31 -7.88 -4.27
CA MET A 44 4.52 -9.05 -3.43
C MET A 44 3.32 -10.00 -3.52
N PRO A 45 3.49 -11.19 -4.11
CA PRO A 45 2.48 -12.24 -4.10
C PRO A 45 2.13 -12.68 -2.67
N ARG A 46 0.86 -13.01 -2.43
CA ARG A 46 0.35 -13.47 -1.14
C ARG A 46 1.09 -14.71 -0.62
N GLU A 47 1.43 -15.63 -1.52
CA GLU A 47 2.15 -16.87 -1.16
C GLU A 47 3.56 -16.63 -0.61
N ASN A 48 4.15 -15.46 -0.92
CA ASN A 48 5.45 -15.05 -0.42
C ASN A 48 5.36 -14.32 0.92
N PHE A 49 4.16 -13.98 1.40
CA PHE A 49 4.00 -13.46 2.75
C PHE A 49 4.24 -14.56 3.80
N PRO A 50 4.91 -14.22 4.90
CA PRO A 50 5.25 -15.16 5.93
C PRO A 50 4.00 -15.57 6.71
N LYS A 51 4.00 -16.80 7.21
CA LYS A 51 2.88 -17.34 7.98
C LYS A 51 2.74 -16.67 9.35
N ASP A 52 3.85 -16.30 9.96
CA ASP A 52 3.96 -15.66 11.28
C ASP A 52 4.98 -14.52 11.17
N SER A 53 5.16 -13.73 12.24
CA SER A 53 6.09 -12.60 12.23
C SER A 53 7.47 -13.03 11.73
N PHE A 54 7.96 -12.29 10.73
CA PHE A 54 9.12 -12.68 9.94
C PHE A 54 10.39 -12.01 10.45
N VAL A 55 11.41 -12.83 10.72
CA VAL A 55 12.77 -12.32 10.92
C VAL A 55 13.32 -11.88 9.57
N LEU A 56 13.43 -10.57 9.39
CA LEU A 56 13.73 -9.89 8.12
C LEU A 56 15.05 -10.31 7.46
N ALA A 57 15.98 -10.92 8.20
CA ALA A 57 17.26 -11.42 7.71
C ALA A 57 17.17 -12.51 6.62
N LYS A 58 15.96 -13.03 6.31
CA LYS A 58 15.76 -14.12 5.34
C LYS A 58 15.15 -13.69 4.00
N LEU A 59 14.76 -12.43 3.84
CA LEU A 59 14.18 -11.93 2.58
C LEU A 59 15.26 -11.85 1.51
N LYS A 60 15.07 -12.54 0.38
CA LYS A 60 15.98 -12.43 -0.75
C LYS A 60 15.47 -11.34 -1.70
N PRO A 61 16.34 -10.53 -2.31
CA PRO A 61 15.93 -9.50 -3.27
C PRO A 61 15.08 -10.02 -4.44
N GLN A 62 15.29 -11.28 -4.83
CA GLN A 62 14.57 -11.97 -5.90
C GLN A 62 13.08 -12.26 -5.62
N ASP A 63 12.64 -12.12 -4.37
CA ASP A 63 11.24 -12.37 -4.01
C ASP A 63 10.34 -11.15 -4.34
N GLN A 64 10.95 -10.04 -4.77
CA GLN A 64 10.30 -8.75 -5.03
C GLN A 64 10.34 -8.42 -6.52
N VAL A 65 9.22 -7.97 -7.08
CA VAL A 65 9.19 -7.35 -8.41
C VAL A 65 9.06 -5.84 -8.22
N VAL A 66 10.09 -5.09 -8.60
CA VAL A 66 10.17 -3.64 -8.37
C VAL A 66 10.15 -2.91 -9.70
N LEU A 67 9.33 -1.86 -9.78
CA LEU A 67 9.38 -0.83 -10.81
C LEU A 67 9.74 0.49 -10.12
N SER A 68 10.84 1.12 -10.53
CA SER A 68 11.21 2.47 -10.08
C SER A 68 11.49 3.32 -11.31
N LEU A 69 10.69 4.36 -11.48
CA LEU A 69 10.83 5.34 -12.55
C LEU A 69 11.24 6.66 -11.88
N ARG A 70 12.41 7.20 -12.26
CA ARG A 70 13.01 8.42 -11.70
C ARG A 70 13.39 9.35 -12.83
N ASP A 71 13.23 10.65 -12.62
CA ASP A 71 13.71 11.71 -13.53
C ASP A 71 13.25 11.56 -14.99
N GLU A 72 12.32 10.63 -15.22
CA GLU A 72 11.66 10.43 -16.50
C GLU A 72 10.60 11.52 -16.59
N THR A 73 10.59 12.16 -17.76
CA THR A 73 9.57 13.07 -18.29
C THR A 73 8.23 12.95 -17.60
N ASP A 74 7.62 14.10 -17.26
CA ASP A 74 6.29 14.32 -16.67
C ASP A 74 5.45 13.06 -16.47
N PHE A 75 4.89 12.84 -15.27
CA PHE A 75 3.98 11.72 -14.98
C PHE A 75 2.78 11.72 -15.96
N ASP A 76 2.98 11.08 -17.11
CA ASP A 76 2.25 11.24 -18.37
C ASP A 76 1.62 9.91 -18.79
N GLU A 77 0.98 9.91 -19.96
CA GLU A 77 0.33 8.74 -20.56
C GLU A 77 1.25 7.51 -20.59
N LYS A 78 2.54 7.66 -20.94
CA LYS A 78 3.47 6.53 -21.09
C LYS A 78 3.75 5.90 -19.73
N VAL A 79 4.02 6.73 -18.71
CA VAL A 79 4.25 6.24 -17.35
C VAL A 79 3.01 5.50 -16.84
N LEU A 80 1.81 6.03 -17.10
CA LEU A 80 0.55 5.39 -16.70
C LEU A 80 0.32 4.05 -17.41
N HIS A 81 0.66 3.93 -18.70
CA HIS A 81 0.62 2.64 -19.41
C HIS A 81 1.61 1.63 -18.83
N VAL A 82 2.80 2.06 -18.42
CA VAL A 82 3.78 1.19 -17.74
C VAL A 82 3.25 0.71 -16.39
N ILE A 83 2.64 1.59 -15.59
CA ILE A 83 1.98 1.22 -14.33
C ILE A 83 0.86 0.20 -14.58
N ASN A 84 0.00 0.45 -15.57
CA ASN A 84 -1.11 -0.44 -15.91
C ASN A 84 -0.59 -1.82 -16.36
N ALA A 85 0.43 -1.85 -17.22
CA ALA A 85 1.07 -3.08 -17.66
C ALA A 85 1.73 -3.84 -16.50
N PHE A 86 2.39 -3.14 -15.57
CA PHE A 86 2.96 -3.74 -14.37
C PHE A 86 1.88 -4.42 -13.51
N ILE A 87 0.77 -3.73 -13.25
CA ILE A 87 -0.35 -4.27 -12.46
C ILE A 87 -0.98 -5.48 -13.14
N ARG A 88 -1.22 -5.43 -14.46
CA ARG A 88 -1.82 -6.52 -15.24
C ARG A 88 -1.00 -7.81 -15.26
N ARG A 89 0.30 -7.74 -14.99
CA ARG A 89 1.19 -8.90 -14.92
C ARG A 89 1.15 -9.61 -13.57
N GLN A 90 0.49 -9.04 -12.57
CA GLN A 90 0.37 -9.63 -11.25
C GLN A 90 -0.83 -10.58 -11.18
N ASN A 91 -0.83 -11.48 -10.19
CA ASN A 91 -1.96 -12.38 -9.96
C ASN A 91 -3.13 -11.60 -9.33
N PRO A 92 -4.31 -11.55 -9.96
CA PRO A 92 -5.47 -10.86 -9.41
C PRO A 92 -6.22 -11.71 -8.36
N PRO A 93 -6.95 -11.08 -7.41
CA PRO A 93 -7.12 -9.63 -7.27
C PRO A 93 -5.85 -8.93 -6.76
N VAL A 94 -5.57 -7.76 -7.30
CA VAL A 94 -4.42 -6.92 -6.91
C VAL A 94 -4.90 -5.82 -5.97
N CYS A 95 -4.18 -5.57 -4.89
CA CYS A 95 -4.43 -4.42 -4.01
C CYS A 95 -3.26 -3.43 -4.07
N LEU A 96 -3.53 -2.20 -4.51
CA LEU A 96 -2.62 -1.07 -4.32
C LEU A 96 -2.56 -0.74 -2.83
N PHE A 97 -1.37 -0.71 -2.26
CA PHE A 97 -1.16 -0.53 -0.83
C PHE A 97 -0.17 0.61 -0.61
N SER A 98 -0.62 1.68 0.04
CA SER A 98 0.19 2.90 0.19
C SER A 98 -0.04 3.54 1.55
N HIS A 99 0.98 4.19 2.10
CA HIS A 99 0.90 4.83 3.41
C HIS A 99 0.31 6.23 3.28
N TYR A 100 -0.83 6.48 3.94
CA TYR A 100 -1.67 7.65 3.68
C TYR A 100 -2.20 7.73 2.23
N GLY A 101 -2.27 6.60 1.54
CA GLY A 101 -2.69 6.50 0.15
C GLY A 101 -4.10 7.07 -0.08
N ASN A 102 -5.02 6.94 0.89
CA ASN A 102 -6.38 7.49 0.76
C ASN A 102 -6.39 9.02 0.63
N ARG A 103 -5.36 9.71 1.15
CA ARG A 103 -5.26 11.18 1.12
C ARG A 103 -4.33 11.70 0.03
N TYR A 104 -3.52 10.84 -0.57
CA TYR A 104 -2.48 11.28 -1.50
C TYR A 104 -2.33 10.37 -2.73
N ASP A 105 -1.69 9.19 -2.58
CA ASP A 105 -1.27 8.39 -3.73
C ASP A 105 -2.46 7.92 -4.60
N PHE A 106 -3.58 7.52 -3.98
CA PHE A 106 -4.73 7.02 -4.73
C PHE A 106 -5.48 8.14 -5.48
N PRO A 107 -5.88 9.26 -4.82
CA PRO A 107 -6.52 10.36 -5.54
C PRO A 107 -5.63 10.98 -6.63
N LEU A 108 -4.32 11.07 -6.40
CA LEU A 108 -3.37 11.58 -7.42
C LEU A 108 -3.29 10.63 -8.62
N LEU A 109 -3.13 9.32 -8.39
CA LEU A 109 -3.11 8.34 -9.47
C LEU A 109 -4.43 8.37 -10.25
N LYS A 110 -5.57 8.49 -9.56
CA LYS A 110 -6.90 8.58 -10.18
C LYS A 110 -7.02 9.82 -11.07
N LEU A 111 -6.58 10.99 -10.59
CA LEU A 111 -6.56 12.23 -11.36
C LEU A 111 -5.78 12.05 -12.66
N LYS A 112 -4.57 11.48 -12.58
CA LYS A 112 -3.68 11.30 -13.74
C LYS A 112 -4.25 10.32 -14.75
N LEU A 113 -4.78 9.19 -14.30
CA LEU A 113 -5.47 8.21 -15.14
C LEU A 113 -6.68 8.82 -15.87
N ASN A 114 -7.49 9.60 -15.17
CA ASN A 114 -8.66 10.26 -15.76
C ASN A 114 -8.26 11.27 -16.83
N ASN A 115 -7.23 12.08 -16.59
CA ASN A 115 -6.75 13.09 -17.55
C ASN A 115 -6.29 12.45 -18.87
N GLU A 116 -5.69 11.26 -18.79
CA GLU A 116 -5.20 10.52 -19.96
C GLU A 116 -6.21 9.49 -20.51
N ASN A 117 -7.44 9.45 -19.97
CA ASN A 117 -8.46 8.44 -20.31
C ASN A 117 -7.97 6.98 -20.20
N ILE A 118 -7.08 6.70 -19.26
CA ILE A 118 -6.56 5.35 -18.98
C ILE A 118 -7.34 4.74 -17.82
N SER A 119 -7.71 3.47 -17.95
CA SER A 119 -8.31 2.70 -16.85
C SER A 119 -7.42 1.54 -16.42
N LEU A 120 -7.29 1.36 -15.10
CA LEU A 120 -6.78 0.13 -14.51
C LEU A 120 -7.82 -0.99 -14.66
N PRO A 121 -7.45 -2.28 -14.52
CA PRO A 121 -8.41 -3.37 -14.46
C PRO A 121 -9.47 -3.17 -13.35
N ASP A 122 -10.71 -3.58 -13.60
CA ASP A 122 -11.85 -3.39 -12.70
C ASP A 122 -11.70 -4.12 -11.35
N ASP A 123 -10.82 -5.13 -11.29
CA ASP A 123 -10.54 -5.92 -10.10
C ASP A 123 -9.30 -5.44 -9.32
N VAL A 124 -8.80 -4.24 -9.64
CA VAL A 124 -7.80 -3.55 -8.83
C VAL A 124 -8.47 -2.91 -7.62
N MET A 125 -8.04 -3.34 -6.44
CA MET A 125 -8.45 -2.80 -5.16
C MET A 125 -7.38 -1.83 -4.63
N CYS A 126 -7.71 -1.05 -3.61
CA CYS A 126 -6.74 -0.27 -2.84
C CYS A 126 -7.03 -0.30 -1.35
N ALA A 127 -5.98 -0.14 -0.55
CA ALA A 127 -6.09 -0.02 0.90
C ALA A 127 -4.94 0.82 1.49
N ASP A 128 -5.25 1.59 2.54
CA ASP A 128 -4.29 2.49 3.19
C ASP A 128 -3.53 1.77 4.30
N SER A 129 -2.21 1.74 4.20
CA SER A 129 -1.37 1.05 5.17
C SER A 129 -1.33 1.72 6.53
N ALA A 130 -1.56 3.04 6.63
CA ALA A 130 -1.67 3.70 7.94
C ALA A 130 -2.85 3.13 8.74
N TYR A 131 -3.94 2.79 8.05
CA TYR A 131 -5.15 2.26 8.66
C TYR A 131 -4.92 0.80 9.03
N ALA A 132 -4.33 0.02 8.11
CA ALA A 132 -3.97 -1.36 8.34
C ALA A 132 -3.03 -1.51 9.54
N PHE A 133 -1.98 -0.70 9.61
CA PHE A 133 -0.98 -0.77 10.68
C PHE A 133 -1.59 -0.39 12.03
N TYR A 134 -2.49 0.58 12.08
CA TYR A 134 -3.21 0.91 13.31
C TYR A 134 -4.16 -0.21 13.72
N ASP A 135 -5.04 -0.64 12.82
CA ASP A 135 -6.07 -1.64 13.12
C ASP A 135 -5.46 -2.97 13.57
N VAL A 136 -4.47 -3.48 12.84
CA VAL A 136 -3.80 -4.75 13.16
C VAL A 136 -3.11 -4.73 14.53
N ARG A 137 -2.73 -3.54 15.00
CA ARG A 137 -1.98 -3.37 16.24
C ARG A 137 -2.88 -3.10 17.44
N GLU A 138 -3.84 -2.21 17.28
CA GLU A 138 -4.58 -1.64 18.39
C GLU A 138 -5.96 -2.27 18.55
N LEU A 139 -6.46 -2.98 17.52
CA LEU A 139 -7.83 -3.49 17.47
C LEU A 139 -7.86 -5.00 17.26
N GLU A 140 -8.93 -5.61 17.75
CA GLU A 140 -9.28 -6.97 17.42
C GLU A 140 -9.87 -7.06 15.99
N PRO A 141 -9.72 -8.20 15.26
CA PRO A 141 -10.15 -8.32 13.87
C PRO A 141 -11.61 -8.03 13.56
N ASP A 142 -12.49 -8.11 14.56
CA ASP A 142 -13.92 -7.83 14.44
C ASP A 142 -14.26 -6.34 14.70
N HIS A 143 -13.28 -5.55 15.13
CA HIS A 143 -13.40 -4.12 15.42
C HIS A 143 -12.58 -3.23 14.48
N TYR A 144 -11.96 -3.80 13.45
CA TYR A 144 -11.26 -3.02 12.43
C TYR A 144 -12.18 -1.94 11.84
N GLY A 145 -11.66 -0.73 11.69
CA GLY A 145 -12.43 0.39 11.17
C GLY A 145 -12.71 0.28 9.66
N ASN A 146 -13.45 1.24 9.12
CA ASN A 146 -13.74 1.29 7.68
C ASN A 146 -12.49 1.52 6.84
N ALA A 147 -12.56 1.10 5.57
CA ALA A 147 -11.51 1.28 4.54
C ALA A 147 -11.14 2.75 4.27
N VAL A 148 -12.09 3.65 4.47
CA VAL A 148 -11.97 5.10 4.35
C VAL A 148 -12.58 5.71 5.61
N ARG A 149 -11.84 6.63 6.25
CA ARG A 149 -12.24 7.29 7.49
C ARG A 149 -11.55 8.64 7.61
N ALA A 150 -12.11 9.56 8.40
CA ALA A 150 -11.55 10.90 8.52
C ALA A 150 -10.14 10.86 9.09
N GLU A 151 -9.91 10.03 10.10
CA GLU A 151 -8.59 9.76 10.69
C GLU A 151 -8.33 8.25 10.75
N PHE A 152 -7.07 7.84 10.69
CA PHE A 152 -6.75 6.41 10.74
C PHE A 152 -7.12 5.76 12.09
N TYR A 153 -7.35 6.54 13.15
CA TYR A 153 -7.80 6.06 14.45
C TYR A 153 -9.28 6.40 14.74
N GLU A 154 -10.05 6.82 13.72
CA GLU A 154 -11.42 7.36 13.86
C GLU A 154 -12.27 6.61 14.89
N GLY A 155 -12.90 7.37 15.78
CA GLY A 155 -13.72 6.84 16.87
C GLY A 155 -12.94 6.45 18.14
N ASN A 156 -11.61 6.34 18.06
CA ASN A 156 -10.75 6.06 19.21
C ASN A 156 -9.97 7.31 19.65
N SER A 157 -9.36 7.24 20.83
CA SER A 157 -8.37 8.23 21.26
C SER A 157 -7.20 8.25 20.27
N ARG A 158 -6.72 9.45 19.93
CA ARG A 158 -5.50 9.61 19.15
C ARG A 158 -4.37 8.80 19.82
N PRO A 159 -3.67 7.93 19.08
CA PRO A 159 -2.60 7.14 19.66
C PRO A 159 -1.50 8.05 20.20
N GLU A 160 -0.99 7.72 21.39
CA GLU A 160 0.18 8.39 21.97
C GLU A 160 1.45 8.11 21.14
N GLU A 161 1.52 6.92 20.55
CA GLU A 161 2.61 6.55 19.66
C GLU A 161 2.47 7.12 18.25
N SER A 162 3.61 7.37 17.62
CA SER A 162 3.64 7.79 16.23
C SER A 162 3.28 6.64 15.28
N TYR A 163 2.47 6.99 14.28
CA TYR A 163 2.10 6.14 13.15
C TYR A 163 2.68 6.65 11.83
N LYS A 164 3.68 7.54 11.89
CA LYS A 164 4.49 7.86 10.72
C LYS A 164 5.24 6.62 10.26
N LEU A 165 5.34 6.45 8.94
CA LEU A 165 5.90 5.24 8.34
C LEU A 165 7.27 4.88 8.89
N TRP A 166 8.18 5.85 8.94
CA TRP A 166 9.55 5.63 9.39
C TRP A 166 9.67 5.39 10.90
N ASP A 167 8.76 5.94 11.71
CA ASP A 167 8.74 5.64 13.15
C ASP A 167 8.30 4.18 13.39
N LEU A 168 7.33 3.69 12.61
CA LEU A 168 6.92 2.28 12.62
C LEU A 168 8.06 1.38 12.09
N TYR A 169 8.72 1.78 11.01
CA TYR A 169 9.86 1.04 10.46
C TYR A 169 10.99 0.91 11.49
N GLU A 170 11.35 2.00 12.15
CA GLU A 170 12.38 1.97 13.19
C GLU A 170 11.97 1.06 14.36
N LYS A 171 10.71 1.12 14.79
CA LYS A 171 10.19 0.33 15.90
C LYS A 171 10.17 -1.17 15.61
N TYR A 172 9.78 -1.59 14.41
CA TYR A 172 9.56 -3.02 14.08
C TYR A 172 10.65 -3.66 13.25
N VAL A 173 11.25 -2.90 12.34
CA VAL A 173 12.20 -3.44 11.37
C VAL A 173 13.63 -3.22 11.84
N MET A 174 14.00 -1.98 12.20
CA MET A 174 15.38 -1.69 12.59
C MET A 174 15.76 -2.26 13.96
N ARG A 175 14.81 -2.47 14.87
CA ARG A 175 15.08 -3.16 16.15
C ARG A 175 15.49 -4.62 15.94
N ASP A 176 14.92 -5.26 14.91
CA ASP A 176 15.14 -6.66 14.59
C ASP A 176 16.27 -6.86 13.55
N ARG A 177 16.78 -5.77 12.95
CA ARG A 177 17.91 -5.76 12.00
C ARG A 177 19.20 -5.25 12.66
N ALA A 178 20.26 -6.05 12.62
CA ALA A 178 21.56 -5.68 13.18
C ALA A 178 22.32 -4.65 12.31
N ASP A 179 21.91 -4.45 11.06
CA ASP A 179 22.59 -3.59 10.09
C ASP A 179 21.97 -2.19 10.02
N ARG A 180 22.72 -1.20 10.55
CA ARG A 180 22.36 0.22 10.50
C ARG A 180 22.42 0.84 9.08
N ALA A 181 22.78 0.06 8.06
CA ALA A 181 22.95 0.51 6.68
C ALA A 181 21.62 0.93 6.01
N ASP A 182 20.49 0.42 6.48
CA ASP A 182 19.16 0.75 5.95
C ASP A 182 18.71 2.21 6.23
N ARG A 183 19.36 2.93 7.16
CA ARG A 183 19.01 4.34 7.44
C ARG A 183 19.22 5.27 6.23
N ASN A 184 20.12 4.90 5.32
CA ASN A 184 20.38 5.66 4.10
C ASN A 184 19.43 5.31 2.95
N ASN A 185 18.53 4.32 3.14
CA ASN A 185 17.51 3.93 2.16
C ASN A 185 16.13 4.53 2.50
N ARG A 186 16.13 5.64 3.25
CA ARG A 186 14.92 6.42 3.59
C ARG A 186 14.20 7.02 2.38
N ASP A 187 14.80 6.94 1.20
CA ASP A 187 14.27 7.50 -0.05
C ASP A 187 13.23 6.59 -0.73
N ASN A 188 12.74 5.54 -0.04
CA ASN A 188 11.75 4.63 -0.61
C ASN A 188 10.69 4.18 0.42
N ASP A 189 9.65 4.99 0.57
CA ASP A 189 8.54 4.73 1.50
C ASP A 189 7.85 3.38 1.20
N ASN A 190 7.75 2.97 -0.07
CA ASN A 190 7.14 1.67 -0.39
C ASN A 190 7.92 0.48 0.21
N THR A 191 9.23 0.61 0.39
CA THR A 191 10.09 -0.42 0.99
C THR A 191 9.87 -0.48 2.50
N ALA A 192 9.70 0.66 3.15
CA ALA A 192 9.36 0.69 4.57
C ALA A 192 8.00 0.05 4.83
N ALA A 193 6.96 0.44 4.06
CA ALA A 193 5.63 -0.15 4.15
C ALA A 193 5.64 -1.66 3.88
N PHE A 194 6.44 -2.09 2.90
CA PHE A 194 6.68 -3.50 2.61
C PHE A 194 7.23 -4.26 3.81
N PHE A 195 8.35 -3.81 4.38
CA PHE A 195 8.98 -4.54 5.48
C PHE A 195 8.14 -4.54 6.77
N ILE A 196 7.42 -3.46 7.08
CA ILE A 196 6.44 -3.44 8.17
C ILE A 196 5.35 -4.49 7.91
N SER A 197 4.84 -4.57 6.68
CA SER A 197 3.82 -5.55 6.31
C SER A 197 4.33 -6.99 6.41
N MET A 198 5.59 -7.23 6.05
CA MET A 198 6.24 -8.54 6.22
C MET A 198 6.41 -8.91 7.69
N HIS A 199 6.73 -7.95 8.56
CA HIS A 199 6.80 -8.17 10.00
C HIS A 199 5.42 -8.52 10.59
N LEU A 200 4.36 -7.84 10.14
CA LEU A 200 2.97 -8.07 10.58
C LEU A 200 2.31 -9.30 9.91
N ALA A 201 2.91 -9.81 8.82
CA ALA A 201 2.61 -11.10 8.21
C ALA A 201 1.12 -11.28 7.85
N LYS A 202 0.55 -12.45 8.15
CA LYS A 202 -0.86 -12.78 7.91
C LYS A 202 -1.86 -11.75 8.46
N LYS A 203 -1.52 -11.00 9.51
CA LYS A 203 -2.45 -10.01 10.05
C LYS A 203 -2.78 -8.93 9.02
N ILE A 204 -1.79 -8.52 8.20
CA ILE A 204 -2.01 -7.56 7.12
C ILE A 204 -2.84 -8.16 6.00
N LEU A 205 -2.55 -9.40 5.59
CA LEU A 205 -3.35 -10.09 4.58
C LEU A 205 -4.83 -10.19 4.98
N ASN A 206 -5.08 -10.61 6.22
CA ASN A 206 -6.44 -10.73 6.76
C ASN A 206 -7.15 -9.38 6.84
N TRP A 207 -6.43 -8.32 7.21
CA TRP A 207 -6.99 -6.97 7.24
C TRP A 207 -7.34 -6.50 5.83
N VAL A 208 -6.42 -6.65 4.87
CA VAL A 208 -6.62 -6.20 3.48
C VAL A 208 -7.76 -6.95 2.81
N ASP A 209 -7.89 -8.27 3.03
CA ASP A 209 -9.00 -9.05 2.45
C ASP A 209 -10.38 -8.54 2.89
N LYS A 210 -10.47 -7.96 4.11
CA LYS A 210 -11.72 -7.43 4.68
C LYS A 210 -11.95 -5.96 4.36
N LYS A 211 -10.89 -5.15 4.34
CA LYS A 211 -10.95 -3.67 4.38
C LYS A 211 -10.43 -2.98 3.12
N GLN A 212 -10.11 -3.73 2.06
CA GLN A 212 -9.87 -3.14 0.75
C GLN A 212 -11.15 -2.49 0.17
N ARG A 213 -10.98 -1.57 -0.76
CA ARG A 213 -12.06 -1.05 -1.61
C ARG A 213 -11.67 -1.07 -3.10
N PRO A 214 -12.62 -1.09 -4.03
CA PRO A 214 -12.31 -0.93 -5.45
C PRO A 214 -11.56 0.38 -5.71
N PHE A 215 -10.51 0.35 -6.53
CA PHE A 215 -9.83 1.59 -6.95
C PHE A 215 -10.74 2.45 -7.84
N SER A 216 -11.75 1.84 -8.49
CA SER A 216 -12.80 2.58 -9.19
C SER A 216 -13.51 3.60 -8.31
N ASP A 217 -13.65 3.31 -7.01
CA ASP A 217 -14.37 4.11 -6.02
C ASP A 217 -13.51 5.22 -5.41
N VAL A 218 -12.26 5.37 -5.87
CA VAL A 218 -11.40 6.50 -5.51
C VAL A 218 -11.85 7.73 -6.29
N GLU A 219 -12.14 8.80 -5.57
CA GLU A 219 -12.35 10.12 -6.17
C GLU A 219 -11.00 10.77 -6.49
N PRO A 220 -10.84 11.40 -7.69
CA PRO A 220 -9.67 12.20 -7.98
C PRO A 220 -9.63 13.40 -7.03
N THR A 221 -8.45 13.95 -6.78
CA THR A 221 -8.34 15.15 -5.95
C THR A 221 -7.95 16.37 -6.77
N ASP A 222 -8.55 17.52 -6.41
CA ASP A 222 -8.13 18.85 -6.85
C ASP A 222 -7.15 19.50 -5.84
N LEU A 223 -6.96 18.87 -4.67
CA LEU A 223 -6.16 19.36 -3.54
C LEU A 223 -5.28 18.23 -3.00
N LEU A 224 -3.96 18.36 -3.13
CA LEU A 224 -3.03 17.41 -2.55
C LEU A 224 -2.54 17.94 -1.21
N TYR A 225 -2.89 17.21 -0.14
CA TYR A 225 -2.30 17.45 1.17
C TYR A 225 -0.83 17.00 1.13
N PRO A 226 0.10 17.72 1.77
CA PRO A 226 1.48 17.26 1.88
C PRO A 226 1.52 15.88 2.53
N LYS A 227 2.35 14.97 1.98
CA LYS A 227 2.67 13.67 2.61
C LYS A 227 3.23 13.95 4.02
N LEU A 228 2.61 13.35 5.06
CA LEU A 228 2.91 13.56 6.49
C LEU A 228 4.07 12.72 7.02
#